data_AF-A0A952PPL7-F1
#
_entry.id   AF-A0A952PPL7-F1
#
_cell.length_a   1.000
_cell.length_b   1.000
_cell.length_c   1.000
_cell.angle_alpha   90.00
_cell.angle_beta   90.00
_cell.angle_gamma   90.00
#
_symmetry.space_group_name_H-M   'P 1'
#
loop_
_entity.id
_entity.type
_entity.pdbx_description
1 polymer ?
#
loop_
_entity_poly.entity_id
_entity_poly.type
_entity_poly.pdbx_seq_one_letter_code
_entity_poly.pdbx_strand_id
1 'polypeptide(L)' 'MYLVDRFDLPEYQQEAREAKSAKMLFALWDKVCSHYDRGQIGRYELEEMRDLVWEQMTSLVKLQSQIEASFSVRKAS' A
#
# COMPACT_ATOMS: atom_id res chain seq x y z
N MET A 1 -16.93 -24.24 -3.17
CA MET A 1 -17.39 -23.26 -2.19
C MET A 1 -16.52 -22.02 -2.38
N TYR A 2 -17.02 -21.01 -3.09
CA TYR A 2 -16.24 -19.79 -3.34
C TYR A 2 -16.27 -18.99 -2.04
N LEU A 3 -15.10 -18.82 -1.40
CA LEU A 3 -14.96 -17.86 -0.31
C LEU A 3 -15.31 -16.49 -0.92
N VAL A 4 -16.42 -15.91 -0.47
CA VAL A 4 -16.71 -14.51 -0.79
C VAL A 4 -15.64 -13.72 -0.05
N ASP A 5 -14.67 -13.22 -0.81
CA ASP A 5 -13.62 -12.35 -0.30
C ASP A 5 -14.31 -11.11 0.28
N ARG A 6 -14.46 -11.11 1.62
CA ARG A 6 -15.18 -10.08 2.34
C ARG A 6 -14.16 -9.06 2.77
N PHE A 7 -14.40 -7.81 2.41
CA PHE A 7 -13.54 -6.73 2.84
C PHE A 7 -13.63 -6.52 4.37
N ASP A 8 -12.47 -6.51 5.01
CA ASP A 8 -12.29 -6.18 6.42
C ASP A 8 -11.25 -5.04 6.51
N LEU A 9 -11.69 -3.85 6.92
CA LEU A 9 -10.84 -2.66 6.91
C LEU A 9 -9.59 -2.85 7.81
N PRO A 10 -9.71 -3.28 9.09
CA PRO A 10 -8.55 -3.59 9.92
C PRO A 10 -7.54 -4.57 9.29
N GLU A 11 -7.99 -5.64 8.65
CA GLU A 11 -7.09 -6.61 8.02
C GLU A 11 -6.33 -6.00 6.84
N TYR A 12 -7.03 -5.28 5.96
CA TYR A 12 -6.43 -4.59 4.82
C TYR A 12 -5.46 -3.47 5.28
N GLN A 13 -5.79 -2.76 6.36
CA GLN A 13 -4.89 -1.77 6.95
C GLN A 13 -3.62 -2.42 7.51
N GLN A 14 -3.74 -3.60 8.14
CA GLN A 14 -2.59 -4.35 8.63
C GLN A 14 -1.72 -4.84 7.46
N GLU A 15 -2.32 -5.37 6.39
CA GLU A 15 -1.60 -5.76 5.16
C GLU A 15 -0.81 -4.58 4.57
N ALA A 16 -1.42 -3.38 4.54
CA ALA A 16 -0.74 -2.18 4.05
C ALA A 16 0.48 -1.82 4.91
N ARG A 17 0.38 -1.93 6.24
CA ARG A 17 1.48 -1.64 7.17
C ARG A 17 2.61 -2.67 7.09
N GLU A 18 2.30 -3.91 6.77
CA GLU A 18 3.28 -4.99 6.64
C GLU A 18 3.91 -5.09 5.25
N ALA A 19 3.38 -4.35 4.27
CA ALA A 19 3.86 -4.38 2.90
C ALA A 19 5.31 -3.88 2.79
N LYS A 20 6.20 -4.74 2.29
CA LYS A 20 7.65 -4.48 2.19
C LYS A 20 8.08 -3.86 0.85
N SER A 21 7.13 -3.56 -0.03
CA SER A 21 7.42 -3.00 -1.35
C SER A 21 6.26 -2.20 -1.91
N ALA A 22 6.58 -1.22 -2.76
CA ALA A 22 5.58 -0.44 -3.49
C ALA A 22 4.68 -1.33 -4.38
N LYS A 23 5.23 -2.44 -4.91
CA LYS A 23 4.46 -3.42 -5.69
C LYS A 23 3.37 -4.11 -4.86
N MET A 24 3.68 -4.48 -3.62
CA MET A 24 2.68 -5.08 -2.71
C MET A 24 1.59 -4.08 -2.35
N LEU A 25 1.98 -2.85 -2.01
CA LEU A 25 1.03 -1.77 -1.74
C LEU A 25 0.12 -1.47 -2.94
N PHE A 26 0.67 -1.49 -4.15
CA PHE A 26 -0.12 -1.29 -5.37
C PHE A 26 -1.12 -2.43 -5.60
N ALA A 27 -0.70 -3.68 -5.43
CA ALA A 27 -1.60 -4.82 -5.55
C ALA A 27 -2.71 -4.80 -4.49
N LEU A 28 -2.40 -4.36 -3.27
CA LEU A 28 -3.39 -4.16 -2.21
C LEU A 28 -4.39 -3.05 -2.59
N TRP A 29 -3.89 -1.92 -3.10
CA TRP A 29 -4.74 -0.82 -3.55
C TRP A 29 -5.70 -1.24 -4.68
N ASP A 30 -5.21 -2.00 -5.66
CA ASP A 30 -6.03 -2.54 -6.75
C ASP A 30 -7.17 -3.42 -6.23
N LYS A 31 -6.92 -4.25 -5.20
CA LYS A 31 -7.97 -5.03 -4.53
C LYS A 31 -9.01 -4.15 -3.85
N VAL A 32 -8.58 -3.12 -3.11
CA VAL A 32 -9.49 -2.15 -2.45
C VAL A 32 -10.37 -1.47 -3.50
N CYS A 33 -9.80 -1.01 -4.61
CA CYS A 33 -10.55 -0.43 -5.72
C CYS A 33 -11.57 -1.42 -6.30
N SER A 34 -11.18 -2.68 -6.53
CA SER A 34 -12.11 -3.72 -6.98
C SER A 34 -13.26 -3.95 -6.00
N HIS A 35 -13.04 -3.86 -4.69
CA HIS A 35 -14.13 -3.95 -3.71
C HIS A 35 -15.08 -2.74 -3.80
N TYR A 36 -14.54 -1.54 -4.01
CA TYR A 36 -15.33 -0.33 -4.18
C TYR A 36 -16.17 -0.36 -5.46
N ASP A 37 -15.57 -0.76 -6.58
CA ASP A 37 -16.24 -0.87 -7.89
C ASP A 37 -17.39 -1.89 -7.86
N ARG A 38 -17.29 -2.91 -7.01
CA ARG A 38 -18.34 -3.91 -6.77
C ARG A 38 -19.39 -3.47 -5.74
N GLY A 39 -19.26 -2.27 -5.17
CA GLY A 39 -20.14 -1.75 -4.12
C GLY A 39 -20.05 -2.51 -2.79
N GLN A 40 -18.93 -3.22 -2.54
CA GLN A 40 -18.72 -4.00 -1.32
C GLN A 40 -18.23 -3.12 -0.16
N ILE A 41 -17.67 -1.95 -0.47
CA ILE A 41 -17.22 -0.95 0.49
C ILE A 41 -17.71 0.44 0.08
N GLY A 42 -17.80 1.34 1.06
CA GLY A 42 -18.18 2.71 0.84
C GLY A 42 -16.98 3.62 0.55
N ARG A 43 -17.28 4.91 0.42
CA ARG A 43 -16.28 5.96 0.22
C ARG A 43 -15.34 6.09 1.43
N TYR A 44 -15.86 5.86 2.64
CA TYR A 44 -15.09 5.96 3.86
C TYR A 44 -13.93 4.95 3.87
N GLU A 45 -14.23 3.67 3.66
CA GLU A 45 -13.21 2.61 3.64
C GLU A 45 -12.18 2.83 2.52
N LEU A 46 -12.63 3.29 1.34
CA LEU A 46 -11.77 3.61 0.22
C LEU A 46 -10.79 4.74 0.56
N GLU A 47 -11.27 5.83 1.15
CA GLU A 47 -10.44 6.99 1.52
C GLU A 47 -9.44 6.64 2.63
N GLU A 48 -9.86 5.89 3.65
CA GLU A 48 -8.96 5.41 4.72
C GLU A 48 -7.81 4.55 4.16
N MET A 49 -8.13 3.60 3.27
CA MET A 49 -7.12 2.75 2.64
C MET A 49 -6.21 3.53 1.70
N ARG A 50 -6.75 4.51 0.95
CA ARG A 50 -5.96 5.36 0.06
C ARG A 50 -4.89 6.10 0.85
N ASP A 51 -5.29 6.76 1.92
CA ASP A 51 -4.40 7.62 2.70
C ASP A 51 -3.27 6.78 3.31
N LEU A 52 -3.60 5.61 3.86
CA LEU A 52 -2.61 4.68 4.40
C LEU A 52 -1.66 4.13 3.31
N VAL A 53 -2.18 3.69 2.17
CA VAL A 53 -1.35 3.16 1.08
C VAL A 53 -0.38 4.23 0.57
N TRP A 54 -0.85 5.47 0.37
CA TRP A 54 -0.02 6.56 -0.12
C TRP A 54 1.08 6.95 0.87
N GLU A 55 0.76 6.98 2.16
CA GLU A 55 1.74 7.22 3.22
C GLU A 55 2.86 6.16 3.20
N GLN A 56 2.48 4.89 3.11
CA GLN A 56 3.44 3.78 3.06
C GLN A 56 4.29 3.80 1.78
N MET A 57 3.67 4.05 0.62
CA MET A 57 4.41 4.16 -0.64
C MET A 57 5.43 5.31 -0.60
N THR A 58 5.03 6.47 -0.08
CA THR A 58 5.90 7.64 0.08
C THR A 58 7.09 7.31 0.98
N SER A 59 6.84 6.60 2.09
CA SER A 59 7.89 6.18 3.02
C SER A 59 8.90 5.23 2.36
N LEU A 60 8.43 4.27 1.57
CA LEU A 60 9.30 3.35 0.83
C LEU A 60 10.14 4.06 -0.24
N VAL A 61 9.52 4.96 -1.02
CA VAL A 61 10.25 5.76 -2.03
C VAL A 61 11.31 6.63 -1.36
N LYS A 62 10.98 7.28 -0.24
CA LYS A 62 11.93 8.09 0.52
C LYS A 62 13.11 7.25 1.03
N LEU A 63 12.83 6.07 1.56
CA LEU A 63 13.87 5.14 2.01
C LEU A 63 14.77 4.70 0.85
N GLN A 64 14.19 4.37 -0.30
CA GLN A 64 14.93 4.01 -1.50
C GLN A 64 15.88 5.15 -1.93
N SER A 65 15.38 6.38 -2.00
CA SER A 65 16.20 7.55 -2.35
C SER A 65 17.35 7.77 -1.37
N GLN A 66 17.13 7.55 -0.06
CA GLN A 66 18.19 7.66 0.95
C GLN A 66 19.27 6.58 0.77
N ILE A 67 18.86 5.36 0.46
CA ILE A 67 19.76 4.24 0.17
C ILE A 67 20.62 4.58 -1.06
N GLU A 68 20.00 5.00 -2.17
CA GLU A 68 20.70 5.37 -3.41
C GLU A 68 21.68 6.54 -3.21
N ALA A 69 21.28 7.56 -2.45
CA ALA A 69 22.16 8.66 -2.07
C ALA A 69 23.37 8.17 -1.26
N SER A 70 23.18 7.26 -0.30
CA SER A 70 24.27 6.73 0.52
C SER A 70 25.35 6.00 -0.29
N PHE A 71 24.96 5.28 -1.34
CA PHE A 71 25.89 4.60 -2.25
C PHE A 71 26.59 5.57 -3.20
N SER A 72 25.92 6.66 -3.59
CA SER A 72 26.51 7.69 -4.44
C SER A 72 27.62 8.47 -3.72
N VAL A 73 27.45 8.76 -2.42
CA VAL A 73 28.48 9.40 -1.59
C VAL A 73 29.74 8.52 -1.45
N ARG A 74 29.58 7.20 -1.29
CA ARG A 74 30.71 6.26 -1.15
C ARG A 74 31.52 6.05 -2.42
N LYS A 75 30.97 6.34 -3.60
CA LYS A 75 31.72 6.25 -4.87
C LYS A 75 32.58 7.49 -5.16
N ALA A 76 32.33 8.59 -4.45
CA ALA A 76 33.04 9.85 -4.64
C ALA A 76 34.14 10.11 -3.59
N SER A 77 34.33 9.19 -2.63
CA SER A 77 35.44 9.17 -1.66
C SER A 77 36.42 8.06 -2.01
#